data_AF-A0A7G5H150-F1
#
_entry.id   AF-A0A7G5H150-F1
#
_cell.length_a   1.000
_cell.length_b   1.000
_cell.length_c   1.000
_cell.angle_alpha   90.00
_cell.angle_beta   90.00
_cell.angle_gamma   90.00
#
_symmetry.space_group_name_H-M   'P 1'
#
loop_
_entity.id
_entity.type
_entity.pdbx_description
1 polymer ?
#
loop_
_entity_poly.entity_id
_entity_poly.type
_entity_poly.pdbx_seq_one_letter_code
_entity_poly.pdbx_strand_id
1 'polypeptide(L)'
;MQDHIRDLLSRFQYSEQLRETAVFRILFGGEEVSQVMEDLGIHSGHTLRSGVQLYRQKLKTGLLTLPAMKQAQKRDMAALKQRNEELEQTLQQANLLILALNTMIETAEKELNVPIRKKSGTKRS
;
A
#
# COMPACT_ATOMS: atom_id res chain seq x y z
N MET A 1 -5.07 -12.92 -50.85
CA MET A 1 -4.57 -11.60 -50.37
C MET A 1 -5.20 -11.17 -49.05
N GLN A 2 -6.53 -11.33 -48.88
CA GLN A 2 -7.21 -10.91 -47.65
C GLN A 2 -6.82 -11.75 -46.41
N ASP A 3 -6.55 -13.04 -46.58
CA ASP A 3 -6.22 -13.94 -45.45
C ASP A 3 -4.82 -13.69 -44.86
N HIS A 4 -3.85 -13.30 -45.70
CA HIS A 4 -2.50 -12.96 -45.23
C HIS A 4 -2.49 -11.64 -44.43
N ILE A 5 -3.31 -10.68 -44.83
CA ILE A 5 -3.48 -9.41 -44.10
C ILE A 5 -4.17 -9.68 -42.75
N ARG A 6 -5.15 -10.57 -42.69
CA ARG A 6 -5.78 -10.98 -41.44
C ARG A 6 -4.82 -11.70 -40.50
N ASP A 7 -3.98 -12.60 -41.01
CA ASP A 7 -2.95 -13.29 -40.22
C ASP A 7 -1.94 -12.30 -39.64
N LEU A 8 -1.46 -11.34 -40.45
CA LEU A 8 -0.57 -10.28 -39.98
C LEU A 8 -1.22 -9.39 -38.92
N LEU A 9 -2.50 -9.04 -39.06
CA LEU A 9 -3.23 -8.23 -38.08
C LEU A 9 -3.49 -8.99 -36.77
N SER A 10 -3.72 -10.30 -36.84
CA SER A 10 -3.95 -11.15 -35.66
C SER A 10 -2.74 -11.19 -34.72
N ARG A 11 -1.52 -11.14 -35.27
CA ARG A 11 -0.27 -11.10 -34.48
C ARG A 11 -0.11 -9.84 -33.63
N PHE A 12 -0.84 -8.77 -33.95
CA PHE A 12 -0.85 -7.52 -33.19
C PHE A 12 -2.10 -7.37 -32.29
N GLN A 13 -3.01 -8.35 -32.33
CA GLN A 13 -4.18 -8.41 -31.45
C GLN A 13 -3.83 -9.11 -30.14
N TYR A 14 -3.32 -8.34 -29.19
CA TYR A 14 -3.17 -8.80 -27.81
C TYR A 14 -4.54 -8.87 -27.12
N SER A 15 -4.75 -9.90 -26.29
CA SER A 15 -5.94 -9.99 -25.43
C SER A 15 -6.02 -8.78 -24.49
N GLU A 16 -7.24 -8.35 -24.16
CA GLU A 16 -7.42 -7.23 -23.22
C GLU A 16 -6.76 -7.51 -21.87
N GLN A 17 -6.88 -8.76 -21.38
CA GLN A 17 -6.24 -9.19 -20.13
C GLN A 17 -4.72 -9.06 -20.16
N LEU A 18 -4.07 -9.39 -21.28
CA LEU A 18 -2.62 -9.26 -21.43
C LEU A 18 -2.21 -7.77 -21.44
N ARG A 19 -2.97 -6.93 -22.14
CA ARG A 19 -2.73 -5.48 -22.19
C ARG A 19 -2.89 -4.83 -20.82
N GLU A 20 -3.96 -5.19 -20.09
CA GLU A 20 -4.20 -4.68 -18.74
C GLU A 20 -3.12 -5.13 -17.77
N THR A 21 -2.71 -6.40 -17.82
CA THR A 21 -1.63 -6.93 -16.98
C THR A 21 -0.31 -6.18 -17.23
N ALA A 22 0.04 -5.95 -18.51
CA ALA A 22 1.24 -5.21 -18.87
C ALA A 22 1.21 -3.76 -18.37
N VAL A 23 0.08 -3.06 -18.57
CA VAL A 23 -0.10 -1.68 -18.08
C VAL A 23 -0.05 -1.63 -16.55
N PHE A 24 -0.60 -2.63 -15.87
CA PHE A 24 -0.60 -2.72 -14.40
C PHE A 24 0.82 -2.89 -13.84
N ARG A 25 1.64 -3.77 -14.43
CA ARG A 25 3.04 -3.97 -14.03
C ARG A 25 3.88 -2.69 -14.18
N ILE A 26 3.69 -1.96 -15.27
CA ILE A 26 4.40 -0.68 -15.50
C ILE A 26 3.95 0.40 -14.50
N LEU A 27 2.64 0.53 -14.27
CA LEU A 27 2.10 1.62 -13.44
C LEU A 27 2.25 1.39 -11.94
N PHE A 28 2.04 0.16 -11.47
CA PHE A 28 2.00 -0.18 -10.04
C PHE A 28 3.19 -1.03 -9.61
N GLY A 29 3.77 -1.82 -10.51
CA GLY A 29 4.97 -2.62 -10.24
C GLY A 29 6.28 -1.85 -10.43
N GLY A 30 6.26 -0.69 -11.10
CA GLY A 30 7.45 0.11 -11.37
C GLY A 30 8.42 -0.54 -12.38
N GLU A 31 7.95 -1.54 -13.13
CA GLU A 31 8.74 -2.23 -14.15
C GLU A 31 8.93 -1.35 -15.39
N GLU A 32 10.12 -1.41 -16.00
CA GLU A 32 10.42 -0.67 -17.23
C GLU A 32 9.73 -1.30 -18.45
N VAL A 33 9.41 -0.47 -19.44
CA VAL A 33 8.67 -0.91 -20.64
C VAL A 33 9.40 -2.03 -21.38
N SER A 34 10.74 -1.99 -21.43
CA SER A 34 11.56 -3.03 -22.07
C SER A 34 11.44 -4.38 -21.38
N GLN A 35 11.45 -4.39 -20.04
CA GLN A 35 11.37 -5.61 -19.25
C GLN A 35 10.00 -6.29 -19.43
N VAL A 36 8.93 -5.50 -19.41
CA VAL A 36 7.56 -5.98 -19.64
C VAL A 36 7.35 -6.48 -21.07
N MET A 37 8.04 -5.90 -22.05
CA MET A 37 8.01 -6.37 -23.44
C MET A 37 8.64 -7.75 -23.61
N GLU A 38 9.78 -8.00 -22.96
CA GLU A 38 10.48 -9.28 -22.98
C GLU A 38 9.66 -10.36 -22.27
N ASP A 39 9.16 -10.06 -21.05
CA ASP A 39 8.43 -11.01 -20.21
C ASP A 39 7.09 -11.45 -20.82
N LEU A 40 6.36 -10.52 -21.45
CA LEU A 40 5.02 -10.78 -22.00
C LEU A 40 5.02 -11.01 -23.51
N GLY A 41 6.19 -10.99 -24.16
CA GLY A 41 6.31 -11.17 -25.61
C GLY A 41 5.63 -10.06 -26.43
N ILE A 42 5.53 -8.85 -25.88
CA ILE A 42 4.87 -7.71 -26.56
C ILE A 42 5.90 -6.99 -27.42
N HIS A 43 5.73 -7.06 -28.73
CA HIS A 43 6.71 -6.54 -29.69
C HIS A 43 6.64 -5.01 -29.90
N SER A 44 5.62 -4.34 -29.35
CA SER A 44 5.41 -2.90 -29.53
C SER A 44 5.40 -2.14 -28.22
N GLY A 45 6.51 -1.44 -27.93
CA GLY A 45 6.60 -0.54 -26.78
C GLY A 45 5.68 0.69 -26.90
N HIS A 46 5.38 1.13 -28.12
CA HIS A 46 4.44 2.23 -28.35
C HIS A 46 3.03 1.88 -27.87
N THR A 47 2.59 0.64 -28.09
CA THR A 47 1.28 0.14 -27.64
C THR A 47 1.17 0.17 -26.12
N LEU A 48 2.24 -0.21 -25.41
CA LEU A 48 2.29 -0.16 -23.95
C LEU A 48 2.27 1.27 -23.42
N ARG A 49 3.10 2.17 -23.98
CA ARG A 49 3.13 3.58 -23.56
C ARG A 49 1.79 4.27 -23.79
N SER A 50 1.14 4.01 -24.93
CA SER A 50 -0.20 4.51 -25.24
C SER A 50 -1.24 3.96 -24.25
N GLY A 51 -1.20 2.65 -23.95
CA GLY A 51 -2.09 2.01 -22.97
C GLY A 51 -1.93 2.58 -21.56
N VAL A 52 -0.68 2.79 -21.13
CA VAL A 52 -0.34 3.44 -19.85
C VAL A 52 -0.90 4.86 -19.79
N GLN A 53 -0.76 5.64 -20.86
CA GLN A 53 -1.28 7.01 -20.93
C GLN A 53 -2.81 7.04 -20.89
N LEU A 54 -3.47 6.14 -21.62
CA LEU A 54 -4.93 6.00 -21.59
C LEU A 54 -5.42 5.61 -20.19
N TYR A 55 -4.73 4.69 -19.51
CA TYR A 55 -5.07 4.30 -18.15
C TYR A 55 -4.88 5.46 -17.16
N ARG A 56 -3.81 6.24 -17.28
CA ARG A 56 -3.59 7.47 -16.50
C ARG A 56 -4.70 8.49 -16.71
N GLN A 57 -5.20 8.64 -17.94
CA GLN A 57 -6.34 9.50 -18.21
C GLN A 57 -7.61 8.97 -17.55
N LYS A 58 -7.90 7.67 -17.65
CA LYS A 58 -9.03 7.03 -16.96
C LYS A 58 -8.97 7.19 -15.43
N LEU A 59 -7.77 7.12 -14.85
CA LEU A 59 -7.55 7.43 -13.42
C LEU A 59 -7.90 8.89 -13.09
N LYS A 60 -7.41 9.84 -13.89
CA LYS A 60 -7.67 11.28 -13.68
C LYS A 60 -9.15 11.65 -13.82
N THR A 61 -9.85 11.01 -14.75
CA THR A 61 -11.26 11.29 -15.00
C THR A 61 -12.21 10.52 -14.10
N GLY A 62 -11.70 9.65 -13.22
CA GLY A 62 -12.52 8.84 -12.31
C GLY A 62 -13.35 7.77 -13.01
N LEU A 63 -13.07 7.48 -14.28
CA LEU A 63 -13.79 6.49 -15.11
C LEU A 63 -13.38 5.04 -14.83
N LEU A 64 -12.53 4.81 -13.82
CA LEU A 64 -12.22 3.48 -13.33
C LEU A 64 -13.24 3.11 -12.26
N THR A 65 -14.21 2.29 -12.65
CA THR A 65 -15.04 1.58 -11.69
C THR A 65 -14.21 0.45 -11.09
N LEU A 66 -13.86 0.58 -9.81
CA LEU A 66 -13.25 -0.53 -9.08
C LEU A 66 -14.25 -1.69 -9.07
N PRO A 67 -13.81 -2.94 -9.32
CA PRO A 67 -14.70 -4.08 -9.21
C PRO A 67 -15.28 -4.14 -7.79
N ALA A 68 -16.56 -4.47 -7.68
CA ALA A 68 -17.20 -4.62 -6.37
C ALA A 68 -16.40 -5.62 -5.52
N MET A 69 -15.98 -5.18 -4.33
CA MET A 69 -15.16 -5.97 -3.42
C MET A 69 -15.79 -7.32 -3.13
N LYS A 70 -15.01 -8.41 -3.22
CA LYS A 70 -15.48 -9.78 -2.98
C LYS A 70 -15.93 -9.92 -1.53
N GLN A 71 -16.94 -10.75 -1.26
CA GLN A 71 -17.51 -10.91 0.09
C GLN A 71 -16.47 -11.36 1.13
N ALA A 72 -15.52 -12.22 0.75
CA ALA A 72 -14.41 -12.63 1.62
C ALA A 72 -13.56 -11.43 2.06
N GLN A 73 -13.15 -10.58 1.10
CA GLN A 73 -12.35 -9.38 1.37
C GLN A 73 -13.10 -8.40 2.29
N LYS A 74 -14.43 -8.29 2.18
CA LYS A 74 -15.24 -7.47 3.09
C LYS A 74 -15.21 -7.98 4.54
N ARG A 75 -15.23 -9.30 4.74
CA ARG A 75 -15.11 -9.92 6.08
C ARG A 75 -13.73 -9.69 6.67
N ASP A 76 -12.69 -9.86 5.85
CA ASP A 76 -11.30 -9.62 6.27
C ASP A 76 -11.09 -8.15 6.67
N MET A 77 -11.67 -7.21 5.92
CA MET A 77 -11.65 -5.79 6.29
C MET A 77 -12.38 -5.49 7.60
N ALA A 78 -13.51 -6.15 7.88
CA ALA A 78 -14.23 -5.96 9.13
C ALA A 78 -13.40 -6.48 10.33
N ALA A 79 -12.80 -7.66 10.19
CA ALA A 79 -11.90 -8.21 11.21
C ALA A 79 -10.65 -7.32 11.42
N LEU A 80 -10.09 -6.78 10.34
CA LEU A 80 -8.94 -5.88 10.43
C LEU A 80 -9.28 -4.57 11.15
N LYS A 81 -10.47 -4.01 10.90
CA LYS A 81 -10.95 -2.81 11.59
C LYS A 81 -11.12 -3.04 13.09
N GLN A 82 -11.74 -4.15 13.48
CA GLN A 82 -11.91 -4.52 14.90
C GLN A 82 -10.55 -4.62 15.60
N ARG A 83 -9.58 -5.29 14.97
CA ARG A 83 -8.23 -5.40 15.52
C ARG A 83 -7.55 -4.05 15.67
N ASN A 84 -7.72 -3.13 14.71
CA ASN A 84 -7.16 -1.79 14.82
C ASN A 84 -7.77 -1.01 15.99
N GLU A 85 -9.09 -1.08 16.18
CA GLU A 85 -9.77 -0.43 17.31
C GLU A 85 -9.28 -0.98 18.66
N GLU A 86 -9.12 -2.31 18.78
CA GLU A 86 -8.56 -2.95 19.99
C GLU A 86 -7.12 -2.50 20.27
N LEU A 87 -6.29 -2.40 19.23
CA LEU A 87 -4.91 -1.94 19.34
C LEU A 87 -4.84 -0.47 19.76
N GLU A 88 -5.69 0.39 19.20
CA GLU A 88 -5.78 1.81 19.57
C GLU A 88 -6.19 1.98 21.04
N GLN A 89 -7.19 1.21 21.50
CA GLN A 89 -7.60 1.22 22.91
C GLN A 89 -6.47 0.76 23.84
N THR A 90 -5.76 -0.30 23.48
CA THR A 90 -4.63 -0.83 24.26
C THR A 90 -3.50 0.22 24.36
N LEU A 91 -3.21 0.91 23.26
CA LEU A 91 -2.22 1.99 23.24
C LEU A 91 -2.62 3.16 24.13
N GLN A 92 -3.91 3.56 24.09
CA GLN A 92 -4.41 4.62 24.97
C GLN A 92 -4.29 4.25 26.45
N GLN A 93 -4.64 3.02 26.81
CA GLN A 93 -4.51 2.53 28.18
C GLN A 93 -3.05 2.52 28.65
N ALA A 94 -2.13 2.01 27.82
CA ALA A 94 -0.70 2.01 28.13
C ALA A 94 -0.16 3.43 28.35
N ASN A 95 -0.54 4.39 27.50
CA ASN A 95 -0.13 5.78 27.64
C ASN A 95 -0.67 6.41 28.93
N LEU A 96 -1.91 6.11 29.31
CA LEU A 96 -2.49 6.58 30.57
C LEU A 96 -1.74 6.01 31.77
N LEU A 97 -1.42 4.71 31.76
CA LEU A 97 -0.64 4.08 32.83
C LEU A 97 0.75 4.69 32.96
N ILE A 98 1.45 4.93 31.83
CA ILE A 98 2.76 5.58 31.82
C ILE A 98 2.67 6.99 32.41
N LEU A 99 1.65 7.76 32.02
CA LEU A 99 1.44 9.10 32.57
C LEU A 99 1.20 9.05 34.08
N ALA A 100 0.30 8.17 34.54
CA ALA A 100 -0.01 8.02 35.95
C ALA A 100 1.23 7.63 36.78
N LEU A 101 2.03 6.68 36.27
CA LEU A 101 3.27 6.26 36.90
C LEU A 101 4.28 7.41 37.00
N ASN A 102 4.47 8.18 35.92
CA ASN A 102 5.37 9.33 35.94
C ASN A 102 4.90 10.38 36.95
N THR A 103 3.61 10.68 37.00
CA THR A 103 3.03 11.61 37.98
C THR A 103 3.24 11.12 39.41
N MET A 104 3.02 9.83 39.70
CA MET A 104 3.25 9.25 41.02
C MET A 104 4.74 9.31 41.43
N ILE A 105 5.66 9.10 40.47
CA ILE A 105 7.09 9.25 40.73
C ILE A 105 7.39 10.71 41.08
N GLU A 106 6.83 11.67 40.35
CA GLU A 106 7.05 13.09 40.63
C GLU A 106 6.50 13.52 42.00
N THR A 107 5.30 13.07 42.37
CA THR A 107 4.73 13.40 43.69
C THR A 107 5.55 12.78 44.82
N ALA A 108 5.97 11.52 44.68
CA ALA A 108 6.84 10.86 45.66
C ALA A 108 8.20 11.56 45.82
N GLU A 109 8.80 12.03 44.72
CA GLU A 109 10.06 12.75 44.78
C GLU A 109 9.94 14.16 45.37
N LYS A 110 8.88 14.91 45.01
CA LYS A 110 8.71 16.33 45.40
C LYS A 110 8.10 16.49 46.79
N GLU A 111 7.07 15.71 47.11
CA GLU A 111 6.28 15.88 48.34
C GLU A 111 6.78 14.97 49.47
N LEU A 112 7.16 13.73 49.13
CA LEU A 112 7.59 12.72 50.11
C LEU A 112 9.13 12.62 50.23
N ASN A 113 9.89 13.35 49.40
CA ASN A 113 11.36 13.34 49.36
C ASN A 113 11.97 11.93 49.20
N VAL A 114 11.25 11.01 48.55
CA VAL A 114 11.74 9.65 48.27
C VAL A 114 12.49 9.66 46.93
N PRO A 115 13.82 9.43 46.89
CA PRO A 115 14.58 9.48 45.64
C PRO A 115 14.37 8.20 44.82
N ILE A 116 13.47 8.26 43.84
CA ILE A 116 13.15 7.11 42.97
C ILE A 116 14.00 7.11 41.69
N ARG A 117 14.15 8.26 41.01
CA ARG A 117 14.88 8.36 39.74
C ARG A 117 16.30 8.89 39.97
N LYS A 118 17.29 8.29 39.28
CA LYS A 118 18.65 8.87 39.19
C LYS A 118 18.57 10.25 38.55
N LYS A 119 19.13 11.25 39.22
CA LYS A 119 19.17 12.62 38.71
C LYS A 119 20.30 12.78 37.70
N SER A 120 20.11 13.72 36.77
CA SER A 120 21.14 14.11 35.81
C SER A 120 22.41 14.54 36.56
N GLY A 121 23.58 13.99 36.19
CA GLY A 121 24.88 14.39 36.73
C GLY A 121 25.39 13.61 37.96
N THR A 122 24.65 12.65 38.51
CA THR A 122 25.17 11.81 39.60
C THR A 122 26.32 10.93 39.09
N LYS A 123 27.54 11.12 39.61
CA LYS A 123 28.71 10.28 39.29
C LYS A 123 28.35 8.81 39.56
N ARG A 124 28.55 7.95 38.56
CA ARG A 124 28.48 6.49 38.74
C ARG A 124 29.72 6.08 39.53
N SER A 125 29.51 5.57 40.74
CA SER A 125 30.49 4.77 41.49
C SER A 125 30.63 3.41 40.86
#